data_AF-A0A946W4J1-F1
#
_entry.id   AF-A0A946W4J1-F1
#
_cell.length_a   1.000
_cell.length_b   1.000
_cell.length_c   1.000
_cell.angle_alpha   90.00
_cell.angle_beta   90.00
_cell.angle_gamma   90.00
#
_symmetry.space_group_name_H-M   'P 1'
#
loop_
_entity.id
_entity.type
_entity.pdbx_description
1 polymer ?
#
loop_
_entity_poly.entity_id
_entity_poly.type
_entity_poly.pdbx_seq_one_letter_code
_entity_poly.pdbx_strand_id
1 'polypeptide(L)'
;MLESDESLAKYGINMDELKDGVKAKLKDKAADYDSCIQVSIKLSWLVYQMEGAPECPADIKDYLESHCGKMGSNTLCSICLEEIPFELFHTAQRGKANIETCHLNPRLHDSENVGFGHRECNITQGNKTLEEFYEWISSILNRLNN
;
A
#
# COMPACT_ATOMS: atom_id res chain seq x y z
N MET A 1 8.83 -12.20 6.63
CA MET A 1 10.30 -12.35 6.50
C MET A 1 11.05 -11.76 7.71
N LEU A 2 10.45 -11.79 8.91
CA LEU A 2 11.11 -11.34 10.15
C LEU A 2 11.81 -12.48 10.91
N GLU A 3 11.52 -13.73 10.53
CA GLU A 3 12.11 -14.93 11.11
C GLU A 3 13.62 -15.02 10.87
N SER A 4 14.33 -15.70 11.77
CA SER A 4 15.75 -15.98 11.62
C SER A 4 16.02 -16.93 10.44
N ASP A 5 17.23 -16.88 9.89
CA ASP A 5 17.65 -17.75 8.78
C ASP A 5 17.49 -19.25 9.14
N GLU A 6 17.73 -19.62 10.42
CA GLU A 6 17.50 -20.97 10.94
C GLU A 6 16.01 -21.38 10.93
N SER A 7 15.11 -20.45 11.25
CA SER A 7 13.67 -20.66 11.22
C SER A 7 13.19 -20.78 9.77
N LEU A 8 13.69 -19.90 8.88
CA LEU A 8 13.40 -19.91 7.44
C LEU A 8 13.87 -21.20 6.75
N ALA A 9 15.02 -21.76 7.16
CA ALA A 9 15.52 -23.01 6.63
C ALA A 9 14.55 -24.19 6.84
N LYS A 10 13.77 -24.18 7.93
CA LYS A 10 12.72 -25.20 8.19
C LYS A 10 11.59 -25.16 7.16
N TYR A 11 11.39 -24.01 6.51
CA TYR A 11 10.44 -23.83 5.43
C TYR A 11 11.07 -24.00 4.04
N GLY A 12 12.31 -24.49 3.96
CA GLY A 12 13.04 -24.68 2.71
C GLY A 12 13.60 -23.38 2.11
N ILE A 13 13.65 -22.30 2.88
CA ILE A 13 14.21 -21.02 2.44
C ILE A 13 15.64 -20.92 3.00
N ASN A 14 16.63 -21.26 2.17
CA ASN A 14 18.03 -21.06 2.53
C ASN A 14 18.45 -19.64 2.13
N MET A 15 18.57 -18.75 3.13
CA MET A 15 18.94 -17.36 2.87
C MET A 15 20.34 -17.26 2.28
N ASP A 16 21.30 -18.10 2.70
CA ASP A 16 22.70 -18.02 2.25
C ASP A 16 22.88 -18.22 0.75
N GLU A 17 22.03 -19.05 0.13
CA GLU A 17 22.03 -19.33 -1.31
C GLU A 17 21.47 -18.17 -2.16
N LEU A 18 20.83 -17.17 -1.53
CA LEU A 18 20.29 -16.01 -2.23
C LEU A 18 21.35 -14.94 -2.47
N LYS A 19 21.22 -14.22 -3.59
CA LYS A 19 22.04 -13.03 -3.87
C LYS A 19 21.75 -11.93 -2.83
N ASP A 20 22.76 -11.14 -2.49
CA ASP A 20 22.64 -10.08 -1.47
C ASP A 20 21.52 -9.06 -1.77
N GLY A 21 21.37 -8.67 -3.03
CA GLY A 21 20.26 -7.80 -3.44
C GLY A 21 18.88 -8.41 -3.26
N VAL A 22 18.75 -9.75 -3.28
CA VAL A 22 17.48 -10.45 -2.99
C VAL A 22 17.26 -10.50 -1.47
N LYS A 23 18.29 -10.84 -0.69
CA LYS A 23 18.25 -10.82 0.78
C LYS A 23 17.81 -9.45 1.31
N ALA A 24 18.42 -8.38 0.81
CA ALA A 24 18.09 -7.01 1.18
C ALA A 24 16.62 -6.68 0.87
N LYS A 25 16.13 -7.03 -0.33
CA LYS A 25 14.73 -6.82 -0.73
C LYS A 25 13.72 -7.59 0.12
N LEU A 26 14.06 -8.80 0.55
CA LEU A 26 13.20 -9.59 1.43
C LEU A 26 13.10 -8.97 2.82
N LYS A 27 14.23 -8.48 3.35
CA LYS A 27 14.28 -7.78 4.64
C LYS A 27 13.58 -6.43 4.59
N ASP A 28 13.73 -5.67 3.50
CA ASP A 28 13.08 -4.37 3.29
C ASP A 28 11.54 -4.44 3.26
N LYS A 29 10.97 -5.62 3.02
CA LYS A 29 9.52 -5.87 2.99
C LYS A 29 9.02 -6.68 4.20
N ALA A 30 9.85 -6.87 5.21
CA ALA A 30 9.48 -7.66 6.37
C ALA A 30 8.54 -6.87 7.29
N ALA A 31 7.46 -7.52 7.73
CA ALA A 31 6.52 -7.03 8.71
C ALA A 31 6.05 -8.21 9.57
N ASP A 32 5.55 -7.92 10.77
CA ASP A 32 4.96 -8.92 11.66
C ASP A 32 3.54 -9.28 11.22
N TYR A 33 3.04 -10.39 11.76
CA TYR A 33 1.74 -10.94 11.38
C TYR A 33 0.60 -9.96 11.67
N ASP A 34 0.57 -9.38 12.88
CA ASP A 34 -0.53 -8.52 13.30
C ASP A 34 -0.58 -7.25 12.45
N SER A 35 0.57 -6.65 12.15
CA SER A 35 0.66 -5.52 11.22
C SER A 35 0.14 -5.86 9.82
N CYS A 36 0.46 -7.05 9.29
CA CYS A 36 -0.09 -7.51 8.00
C CYS A 36 -1.63 -7.66 8.04
N ILE A 37 -2.17 -8.14 9.16
CA ILE A 37 -3.62 -8.27 9.36
C ILE A 37 -4.28 -6.89 9.43
N GLN A 38 -3.72 -5.95 10.19
CA GLN A 38 -4.27 -4.59 10.28
C GLN A 38 -4.24 -3.86 8.94
N VAL A 39 -3.18 -4.03 8.14
CA VAL A 39 -3.13 -3.54 6.76
C VAL A 39 -4.24 -4.16 5.91
N SER A 40 -4.48 -5.46 6.04
CA SER A 40 -5.54 -6.15 5.27
C SER A 40 -6.94 -5.64 5.65
N ILE A 41 -7.18 -5.40 6.94
CA ILE A 41 -8.42 -4.79 7.45
C ILE A 41 -8.59 -3.38 6.85
N LYS A 42 -7.56 -2.54 6.94
CA LYS A 42 -7.56 -1.18 6.40
C LYS A 42 -7.86 -1.15 4.90
N LEU A 43 -7.16 -1.95 4.11
CA LEU A 43 -7.34 -2.00 2.67
C LEU A 43 -8.75 -2.49 2.30
N SER A 44 -9.29 -3.48 3.03
CA SER A 44 -10.67 -3.94 2.83
C SER A 44 -11.69 -2.83 3.12
N TRP A 45 -11.50 -2.08 4.21
CA TRP A 45 -12.32 -0.92 4.56
C TRP A 45 -12.27 0.18 3.49
N LEU A 46 -11.11 0.42 2.87
CA LEU A 46 -10.96 1.36 1.76
C LEU A 46 -11.65 0.84 0.48
N VAL A 47 -11.57 -0.45 0.17
CA VAL A 47 -12.19 -1.02 -1.04
C VAL A 47 -13.70 -0.84 -1.04
N TYR A 48 -14.38 -1.09 0.09
CA TYR A 48 -15.83 -0.91 0.20
C TYR A 48 -16.31 0.54 0.07
N GLN A 49 -15.37 1.50 0.12
CA GLN A 49 -15.64 2.92 -0.05
C GLN A 49 -15.32 3.44 -1.46
N MET A 50 -14.91 2.58 -2.40
CA MET A 50 -14.66 2.99 -3.78
C MET A 50 -15.96 3.15 -4.56
N GLU A 51 -15.99 4.11 -5.51
CA GLU A 51 -17.11 4.25 -6.42
C GLU A 51 -17.31 2.95 -7.23
N GLY A 52 -18.55 2.45 -7.26
CA GLY A 52 -18.87 1.20 -7.96
C GLY A 52 -18.49 -0.08 -7.21
N ALA A 53 -18.00 0.01 -5.98
CA ALA A 53 -17.79 -1.16 -5.13
C ALA A 53 -19.12 -1.85 -4.77
N PRO A 54 -19.11 -3.17 -4.53
CA PRO A 54 -20.30 -3.85 -4.02
C PRO A 54 -20.68 -3.33 -2.63
N GLU A 55 -21.96 -3.44 -2.28
CA GLU A 55 -22.43 -3.12 -0.94
C GLU A 55 -21.73 -4.00 0.10
N CYS A 56 -21.25 -3.39 1.18
CA CYS A 56 -20.58 -4.10 2.26
C CYS A 56 -21.62 -4.85 3.12
N PRO A 57 -21.51 -6.19 3.28
CA PRO A 57 -22.38 -6.93 4.19
C PRO A 57 -22.32 -6.36 5.60
N ALA A 58 -23.47 -6.34 6.31
CA ALA A 58 -23.61 -5.61 7.58
C ALA A 58 -22.61 -6.08 8.66
N ASP A 59 -22.39 -7.39 8.78
CA ASP A 59 -21.44 -7.98 9.72
C ASP A 59 -19.98 -7.61 9.41
N ILE A 60 -19.62 -7.60 8.13
CA ILE A 60 -18.30 -7.16 7.66
C ILE A 60 -18.15 -5.65 7.89
N LYS A 61 -19.17 -4.86 7.58
CA LYS A 61 -19.16 -3.41 7.79
C LYS A 61 -18.95 -3.07 9.25
N ASP A 62 -19.71 -3.66 10.17
CA ASP A 62 -19.59 -3.44 11.60
C ASP A 62 -18.17 -3.81 12.09
N TYR A 63 -17.63 -4.93 11.62
CA TYR A 63 -16.26 -5.34 11.93
C TYR A 63 -15.24 -4.31 11.45
N LEU A 64 -15.28 -3.92 10.18
CA LEU A 64 -14.33 -2.97 9.59
C LEU A 64 -14.44 -1.58 10.23
N GLU A 65 -15.66 -1.09 10.48
CA GLU A 65 -15.89 0.21 11.12
C GLU A 65 -15.43 0.24 12.58
N SER A 66 -15.49 -0.88 13.29
CA SER A 66 -14.95 -0.97 14.66
C SER A 66 -13.43 -0.84 14.73
N HIS A 67 -12.72 -1.07 13.63
CA HIS A 67 -11.25 -0.95 13.54
C HIS A 67 -10.79 0.35 12.86
N CYS A 68 -11.49 0.79 11.81
CA CYS A 68 -11.04 1.88 10.94
C CYS A 68 -11.89 3.15 11.04
N GLY A 69 -13.01 3.12 11.78
CA GLY A 69 -13.99 4.20 11.83
C GLY A 69 -15.08 4.05 10.78
N LYS A 70 -16.09 4.92 10.85
CA LYS A 70 -17.28 4.85 9.97
C LYS A 70 -16.91 5.02 8.51
N MET A 71 -17.48 4.18 7.66
CA MET A 71 -17.42 4.38 6.20
C MET A 71 -18.28 5.58 5.82
N GLY A 72 -17.79 6.44 4.93
CA GLY A 72 -18.59 7.61 4.54
C GLY A 72 -18.00 8.56 3.51
N SER A 73 -16.81 8.29 2.98
CA SER A 73 -16.21 9.09 1.91
C SER A 73 -15.59 8.18 0.87
N ASN A 74 -15.58 8.63 -0.38
CA ASN A 74 -14.97 7.85 -1.45
C ASN A 74 -13.47 7.65 -1.18
N THR A 75 -12.96 6.46 -1.49
CA THR A 75 -11.53 6.20 -1.40
C THR A 75 -10.76 6.99 -2.44
N LEU A 76 -9.76 7.74 -1.97
CA LEU A 76 -8.89 8.57 -2.80
C LEU A 76 -7.51 7.93 -2.95
N CYS A 77 -6.83 8.26 -4.03
CA CYS A 77 -5.42 8.01 -4.20
C CYS A 77 -4.63 8.76 -3.13
N SER A 78 -3.81 8.04 -2.36
CA SER A 78 -3.04 8.62 -1.26
C SER A 78 -2.01 9.67 -1.68
N ILE A 79 -1.77 9.84 -2.99
CA ILE A 79 -0.73 10.71 -3.54
C ILE A 79 -1.33 11.89 -4.32
N CYS A 80 -2.27 11.64 -5.24
CA CYS A 80 -2.87 12.71 -6.04
C CYS A 80 -4.22 13.20 -5.49
N LEU A 81 -4.78 12.50 -4.50
CA LEU A 81 -6.06 12.81 -3.86
C LEU A 81 -7.29 12.74 -4.78
N GLU A 82 -7.12 12.23 -6.00
CA GLU A 82 -8.21 11.90 -6.92
C GLU A 82 -8.92 10.61 -6.50
N GLU A 83 -10.19 10.47 -6.83
CA GLU A 83 -10.98 9.27 -6.52
C GLU A 83 -10.42 8.01 -7.20
N ILE A 84 -10.50 6.88 -6.50
CA ILE A 84 -10.17 5.56 -7.04
C ILE A 84 -11.46 4.78 -7.23
N PRO A 85 -11.96 4.63 -8.47
CA PRO A 85 -13.12 3.80 -8.73
C PRO A 85 -12.77 2.31 -8.67
N PHE A 86 -13.71 1.50 -8.20
CA PHE A 86 -13.54 0.06 -8.01
C PHE A 86 -13.25 -0.68 -9.33
N GLU A 87 -13.74 -0.17 -10.46
CA GLU A 87 -13.50 -0.70 -11.81
C GLU A 87 -12.00 -0.78 -12.17
N LEU A 88 -11.14 -0.01 -11.51
CA LEU A 88 -9.69 -0.10 -11.72
C LEU A 88 -9.11 -1.45 -11.27
N PHE A 89 -9.78 -2.19 -10.38
CA PHE A 89 -9.43 -3.59 -10.08
C PHE A 89 -9.78 -4.55 -11.23
N HIS A 90 -10.88 -4.31 -11.94
CA HIS A 90 -11.32 -5.16 -13.06
C HIS A 90 -10.44 -5.02 -14.29
N THR A 91 -9.93 -3.81 -14.54
CA THR A 91 -9.03 -3.52 -15.65
C THR A 91 -7.56 -3.86 -15.35
N ALA A 92 -7.25 -4.26 -14.10
CA ALA A 92 -5.90 -4.61 -13.71
C ALA A 92 -5.45 -5.92 -14.37
N GLN A 93 -4.53 -5.80 -15.32
CA GLN A 93 -3.86 -6.97 -15.90
C GLN A 93 -2.57 -7.28 -15.15
N ARG A 94 -2.15 -8.55 -15.17
CA ARG A 94 -0.86 -8.97 -14.59
C ARG A 94 0.28 -8.14 -15.20
N GLY A 95 0.95 -7.34 -14.37
CA GLY A 95 2.05 -6.45 -14.78
C GLY A 95 1.64 -5.07 -15.32
N LYS A 96 0.32 -4.78 -15.41
CA LYS A 96 -0.26 -3.51 -15.83
C LYS A 96 -1.49 -3.17 -14.98
N ALA A 97 -1.33 -3.19 -13.65
CA ALA A 97 -2.41 -2.76 -12.77
C ALA A 97 -2.56 -1.23 -12.87
N ASN A 98 -3.78 -0.71 -12.87
CA ASN A 98 -4.00 0.74 -12.86
C ASN A 98 -3.89 1.33 -11.44
N ILE A 99 -4.06 0.47 -10.44
CA ILE A 99 -3.98 0.79 -9.01
C ILE A 99 -3.08 -0.22 -8.30
N GLU A 100 -2.42 0.25 -7.24
CA GLU A 100 -1.54 -0.54 -6.40
C GLU A 100 -1.78 -0.18 -4.94
N THR A 101 -1.50 -1.11 -4.03
CA THR A 101 -1.29 -0.74 -2.63
C THR A 101 -0.06 0.15 -2.55
N CYS A 102 -0.18 1.30 -1.91
CA CYS A 102 0.92 2.25 -1.71
C CYS A 102 1.20 2.46 -0.23
N HIS A 103 2.38 3.03 0.04
CA HIS A 103 2.83 3.40 1.38
C HIS A 103 3.13 4.90 1.41
N LEU A 104 2.54 5.63 2.37
CA LEU A 104 2.82 7.06 2.54
C LEU A 104 4.29 7.29 2.86
N ASN A 105 4.86 6.42 3.69
CA ASN A 105 6.26 6.39 4.06
C ASN A 105 6.88 5.03 3.67
N PRO A 106 8.04 5.01 3.00
CA PRO A 106 8.69 3.77 2.58
C PRO A 106 9.03 2.85 3.76
N ARG A 107 8.94 1.53 3.54
CA ARG A 107 9.40 0.47 4.47
C ARG A 107 8.69 0.44 5.83
N LEU A 108 7.54 1.10 5.94
CA LEU A 108 6.66 1.06 7.11
C LEU A 108 5.36 0.35 6.72
N HIS A 109 4.99 -0.73 7.41
CA HIS A 109 3.85 -1.57 7.06
C HIS A 109 2.85 -1.64 8.22
N ASP A 110 1.94 -0.66 8.28
CA ASP A 110 0.87 -0.58 9.28
C ASP A 110 -0.40 0.04 8.65
N SER A 111 -1.53 0.03 9.38
CA SER A 111 -2.82 0.52 8.90
C SER A 111 -2.90 2.03 8.63
N GLU A 112 -2.02 2.82 9.24
CA GLU A 112 -2.02 4.28 9.09
C GLU A 112 -1.15 4.73 7.93
N ASN A 113 -0.21 3.89 7.50
CA ASN A 113 0.73 4.17 6.43
C ASN A 113 0.32 3.59 5.06
N VAL A 114 -0.70 2.75 5.00
CA VAL A 114 -1.16 2.11 3.75
C VAL A 114 -2.39 2.76 3.16
N GLY A 115 -2.46 2.70 1.83
CA GLY A 115 -3.64 3.08 1.07
C GLY A 115 -3.61 2.51 -0.34
N PHE A 116 -4.43 3.08 -1.21
CA PHE A 116 -4.38 2.81 -2.65
C PHE A 116 -3.78 4.01 -3.38
N GLY A 117 -2.97 3.72 -4.38
CA GLY A 117 -2.39 4.71 -5.27
C GLY A 117 -2.60 4.32 -6.72
N HIS A 118 -2.84 5.31 -7.58
CA HIS A 118 -2.68 5.12 -9.01
C HIS A 118 -1.25 4.65 -9.28
N ARG A 119 -1.08 3.66 -10.17
CA ARG A 119 0.23 3.07 -10.46
C ARG A 119 1.27 4.12 -10.82
N GLU A 120 0.91 5.09 -11.66
CA GLU A 120 1.82 6.17 -12.06
C GLU A 120 2.22 7.02 -10.85
N CYS A 121 1.28 7.38 -9.99
CA CYS A 121 1.57 8.12 -8.76
C CYS A 121 2.51 7.33 -7.85
N ASN A 122 2.23 6.04 -7.62
CA ASN A 122 3.02 5.16 -6.75
C ASN A 122 4.46 4.98 -7.25
N ILE A 123 4.63 4.76 -8.56
CA ILE A 123 5.96 4.68 -9.18
C ILE A 123 6.70 6.01 -9.08
N THR A 124 5.99 7.13 -9.27
CA THR A 124 6.58 8.47 -9.25
C THR A 124 7.03 8.88 -7.84
N GLN A 125 6.27 8.50 -6.81
CA GLN A 125 6.69 8.66 -5.40
C GLN A 125 8.01 7.92 -5.13
N GLY A 126 8.13 6.70 -5.64
CA GLY A 126 9.36 5.92 -5.57
C GLY A 126 9.74 5.57 -4.12
N ASN A 127 10.92 6.01 -3.68
CA ASN A 127 11.45 5.75 -2.34
C ASN A 127 11.34 6.95 -1.40
N LYS A 128 10.54 7.96 -1.75
CA LYS A 128 10.34 9.16 -0.94
C LYS A 128 9.20 8.96 0.04
N THR A 129 9.26 9.62 1.19
CA THR A 129 8.04 9.88 1.97
C THR A 129 7.09 10.76 1.16
N LEU A 130 5.81 10.77 1.53
CA LEU A 130 4.83 11.62 0.86
C LEU A 130 5.20 13.11 0.98
N GLU A 131 5.75 13.51 2.13
CA GLU A 131 6.26 14.88 2.37
C GLU A 131 7.44 15.21 1.44
N GLU A 132 8.48 14.37 1.42
CA GLU A 132 9.63 14.54 0.53
C GLU A 132 9.22 14.56 -0.95
N PHE A 133 8.18 13.81 -1.31
CA PHE A 133 7.65 13.78 -2.66
C PHE A 133 7.00 15.11 -3.05
N TYR A 134 6.17 15.69 -2.20
CA TYR A 134 5.55 16.99 -2.45
C TYR A 134 6.56 18.14 -2.41
N GLU A 135 7.54 18.11 -1.51
CA GLU A 135 8.65 19.06 -1.49
C GLU A 135 9.44 19.01 -2.81
N TRP A 136 9.71 17.80 -3.31
CA TRP A 136 10.39 17.60 -4.58
C TRP A 136 9.60 18.18 -5.76
N ILE A 137 8.29 17.92 -5.85
CA ILE A 137 7.42 18.52 -6.88
C ILE A 137 7.46 20.05 -6.79
N SER A 138 7.27 20.61 -5.59
CA SER A 138 7.30 22.07 -5.35
C SER A 138 8.63 22.68 -5.81
N SER A 139 9.75 22.01 -5.52
CA SER A 139 11.08 22.46 -5.97
C SER A 139 11.24 22.50 -7.49
N ILE A 140 10.58 21.60 -8.23
CA ILE A 140 10.62 21.56 -9.69
C ILE A 140 9.81 22.73 -10.25
N LEU A 141 8.59 22.92 -9.74
CA LEU A 141 7.71 24.00 -10.18
C LEU A 141 8.34 25.38 -9.91
N ASN A 142 8.96 25.57 -8.74
CA ASN A 142 9.64 26.82 -8.40
C ASN A 142 10.86 27.10 -9.30
N ARG A 143 11.53 26.07 -9.82
CA ARG A 143 12.65 26.24 -10.77
C ARG A 143 12.19 26.62 -12.18
N LEU A 144 10.94 26.32 -12.53
CA LEU A 144 10.37 26.69 -13.84
C LEU A 144 9.78 28.11 -13.83
N ASN A 145 9.37 28.60 -12.66
CA ASN A 145 8.77 29.92 -12.48
C ASN A 145 9.79 31.04 -12.18
N ASN A 146 11.07 30.69 -11.97
CA ASN A 146 12.19 31.61 -11.80
C ASN A 146 13.09 31.58 -13.04
#